data_AF-A0A9C9ERD5-F1
#
_entry.id   AF-A0A9C9ERD5-F1
#
_cell.length_a   1.000
_cell.length_b   1.000
_cell.length_c   1.000
_cell.angle_alpha   90.00
_cell.angle_beta   90.00
_cell.angle_gamma   90.00
#
_symmetry.space_group_name_H-M   'P 1'
#
loop_
_entity.id
_entity.type
_entity.pdbx_description
1 polymer ?
#
loop_
_entity_poly.entity_id
_entity_poly.type
_entity_poly.pdbx_seq_one_letter_code
_entity_poly.pdbx_strand_id
1 'polypeptide(L)'
;YFFGVGPIEELCKFLAVLAIYWHKAFDEPVDGIIYGSASAVGFATVENLLYITSGPDITTIFSVFIARFLLATVAHIFFACMWGYNLGKRRMGIKSSVVVGLITAMFLHGLYNFILSYSILSSSLLLPLMVVMFLMARGRLRHALILSPFRFKKDRLVRCPYCKEFSKFRNGFCIVCGRRYEVKGDLEARCPSCGRLLDMFKDVCSNPNCRQPLRKIVGLEEGVEENLLTKPAEGDANTGNCGDEQ
;
A
#
# COMPACT_ATOMS: atom_id res chain seq x y z
N TYR A 1 -1.35 -36.69 0.59
CA TYR A 1 -0.93 -35.37 1.12
C TYR A 1 -1.44 -34.17 0.32
N PHE A 2 -2.33 -34.37 -0.66
CA PHE A 2 -2.64 -33.38 -1.69
C PHE A 2 -3.68 -32.31 -1.29
N PHE A 3 -4.68 -32.68 -0.50
CA PHE A 3 -5.84 -31.82 -0.17
C PHE A 3 -5.86 -31.26 1.27
N GLY A 4 -5.01 -31.77 2.17
CA GLY A 4 -5.03 -31.36 3.58
C GLY A 4 -4.05 -30.22 3.90
N VAL A 5 -2.86 -30.25 3.29
CA VAL A 5 -1.75 -29.36 3.67
C VAL A 5 -2.06 -27.91 3.27
N GLY A 6 -2.32 -27.63 2.00
CA GLY A 6 -2.58 -26.26 1.51
C GLY A 6 -3.65 -25.48 2.31
N PRO A 7 -4.85 -26.05 2.58
CA PRO A 7 -5.85 -25.39 3.40
C PRO A 7 -5.41 -25.11 4.83
N ILE A 8 -4.75 -26.07 5.48
CA ILE A 8 -4.26 -25.91 6.86
C ILE A 8 -3.21 -24.81 6.89
N GLU A 9 -2.28 -24.79 5.94
CA GLU A 9 -1.23 -23.77 5.89
C GLU A 9 -1.77 -22.36 5.68
N GLU A 10 -2.74 -22.19 4.77
CA GLU A 10 -3.35 -20.87 4.56
C GLU A 10 -4.15 -20.41 5.79
N LEU A 11 -4.80 -21.34 6.50
CA LEU A 11 -5.44 -21.03 7.79
C LEU A 11 -4.44 -20.63 8.86
N CYS A 12 -3.31 -21.34 8.99
CA CYS A 12 -2.26 -21.00 9.95
C CYS A 12 -1.70 -19.60 9.71
N LYS A 13 -1.40 -19.25 8.44
CA LYS A 13 -0.95 -17.91 8.06
C LYS A 13 -2.01 -16.85 8.37
N PHE A 14 -3.26 -17.15 8.03
CA PHE A 14 -4.39 -16.26 8.31
C PHE A 14 -4.57 -16.00 9.81
N LEU A 15 -4.52 -17.04 10.64
CA LEU A 15 -4.64 -16.93 12.09
C LEU A 15 -3.51 -16.09 12.70
N ALA A 16 -2.28 -16.23 12.19
CA ALA A 16 -1.15 -15.40 12.61
C ALA A 16 -1.42 -13.90 12.37
N VAL A 17 -2.00 -13.55 11.22
CA VAL A 17 -2.38 -12.15 10.92
C VAL A 17 -3.63 -11.70 11.69
N LEU A 18 -4.54 -12.62 12.01
CA LEU A 18 -5.72 -12.30 12.80
C LEU A 18 -5.35 -11.80 14.21
N ALA A 19 -4.23 -12.28 14.77
CA ALA A 19 -3.73 -11.82 16.07
C ALA A 19 -3.39 -10.31 16.11
N ILE A 20 -3.00 -9.72 14.97
CA ILE A 20 -2.68 -8.30 14.84
C ILE A 20 -3.80 -7.48 14.18
N TYR A 21 -4.95 -8.09 13.90
CA TYR A 21 -6.07 -7.46 13.20
C TYR A 21 -6.59 -6.19 13.91
N TRP A 22 -6.60 -6.19 15.25
CA TRP A 22 -7.05 -5.07 16.06
C TRP A 22 -5.94 -4.07 16.42
N HIS A 23 -4.71 -4.32 15.96
CA HIS A 23 -3.59 -3.43 16.24
C HIS A 23 -3.78 -2.08 15.55
N LYS A 24 -3.30 -0.99 16.18
CA LYS A 24 -3.45 0.39 15.66
C LYS A 24 -2.72 0.60 14.34
N ALA A 25 -1.66 -0.15 14.09
CA ALA A 25 -0.89 -0.11 12.83
C ALA A 25 -1.59 -0.78 11.65
N PHE A 26 -2.74 -1.44 11.87
CA PHE A 26 -3.58 -1.96 10.80
C PHE A 26 -4.69 -0.95 10.52
N ASP A 27 -4.35 0.08 9.75
CA ASP A 27 -5.20 1.24 9.47
C ASP A 27 -5.47 1.46 7.97
N GLU A 28 -4.94 0.59 7.09
CA GLU A 28 -5.19 0.61 5.65
C GLU A 28 -5.65 -0.74 5.07
N PRO A 29 -6.38 -0.75 3.92
CA PRO A 29 -6.67 -1.99 3.20
C PRO A 29 -5.41 -2.73 2.73
N VAL A 30 -4.34 -2.00 2.42
CA VAL A 30 -3.08 -2.57 1.92
C VAL A 30 -2.33 -3.34 3.01
N ASP A 31 -2.52 -2.97 4.28
CA ASP A 31 -1.86 -3.63 5.42
C ASP A 31 -2.24 -5.10 5.51
N GLY A 32 -3.48 -5.45 5.16
CA GLY A 32 -3.90 -6.84 5.09
C GLY A 32 -3.06 -7.65 4.10
N ILE A 33 -2.66 -7.05 2.98
CA ILE A 33 -1.75 -7.68 2.00
C ILE A 33 -0.32 -7.71 2.55
N ILE A 34 0.16 -6.65 3.19
CA ILE A 34 1.53 -6.55 3.74
C ILE A 34 1.73 -7.59 4.85
N TYR A 35 0.85 -7.60 5.85
CA TYR A 35 0.91 -8.57 6.95
C TYR A 35 0.68 -10.00 6.47
N GLY A 36 -0.23 -10.21 5.51
CA GLY A 36 -0.39 -11.51 4.85
C GLY A 36 0.90 -11.98 4.19
N SER A 37 1.55 -11.10 3.42
CA SER A 37 2.82 -11.41 2.76
C SER A 37 3.94 -11.69 3.76
N ALA A 38 4.01 -10.94 4.86
CA ALA A 38 4.99 -11.18 5.93
C ALA A 38 4.80 -12.56 6.59
N SER A 39 3.55 -12.93 6.90
CA SER A 39 3.24 -14.27 7.42
C SER A 39 3.59 -15.37 6.41
N ALA A 40 3.34 -15.13 5.12
CA ALA A 40 3.67 -16.07 4.05
C ALA A 40 5.17 -16.31 3.92
N VAL A 41 5.99 -15.24 3.96
CA VAL A 41 7.45 -15.35 3.91
C VAL A 41 7.99 -16.10 5.14
N GLY A 42 7.48 -15.79 6.34
CA GLY A 42 7.85 -16.52 7.56
C GLY A 42 7.52 -18.01 7.47
N PHE A 43 6.33 -18.35 6.98
CA PHE A 43 5.91 -19.73 6.78
C PHE A 43 6.78 -20.45 5.74
N ALA A 44 6.98 -19.84 4.57
CA ALA A 44 7.83 -20.39 3.51
C ALA A 44 9.27 -20.60 4.00
N THR A 45 9.78 -19.73 4.86
CA THR A 45 11.12 -19.89 5.44
C THR A 45 11.22 -21.16 6.30
N VAL A 46 10.23 -21.41 7.16
CA VAL A 46 10.17 -22.63 7.99
C VAL A 46 10.04 -23.87 7.12
N GLU A 47 9.16 -23.86 6.13
CA GLU A 47 8.97 -24.97 5.20
C GLU A 47 10.24 -25.28 4.41
N ASN A 48 10.89 -24.25 3.87
CA ASN A 48 12.14 -24.41 3.14
C ASN A 48 13.27 -24.96 4.02
N LEU A 49 13.37 -24.51 5.28
CA LEU A 49 14.36 -25.04 6.22
C LEU A 49 14.11 -26.52 6.51
N LEU A 50 12.87 -26.91 6.79
CA LEU A 50 12.49 -28.30 7.02
C LEU A 50 12.75 -29.17 5.78
N TYR A 51 12.56 -28.62 4.57
CA TYR A 51 12.86 -29.33 3.33
C TYR A 51 14.36 -29.61 3.18
N ILE A 52 15.24 -28.65 3.51
CA ILE A 52 16.70 -28.85 3.47
C ILE A 52 17.13 -29.92 4.48
N THR A 53 16.64 -29.85 5.72
CA THR A 53 17.07 -30.76 6.78
C THR A 53 16.55 -32.18 6.61
N SER A 54 15.48 -32.37 5.82
CA SER A 54 14.80 -33.66 5.63
C SER A 54 14.93 -34.21 4.20
N GLY A 55 15.61 -33.48 3.30
CA GLY A 55 15.68 -33.76 1.87
C GLY A 55 16.88 -34.65 1.43
N PRO A 56 16.88 -35.13 0.16
CA PRO A 56 17.93 -36.01 -0.39
C PRO A 56 19.26 -35.26 -0.64
N ASP A 57 20.35 -36.00 -0.91
CA ASP A 57 21.76 -35.55 -1.02
C ASP A 57 22.00 -34.12 -1.56
N ILE A 58 22.91 -33.41 -0.86
CA ILE A 58 23.34 -32.00 -1.06
C ILE A 58 23.74 -31.67 -2.52
N THR A 59 24.17 -32.65 -3.30
CA THR A 59 24.63 -32.50 -4.69
C THR A 59 23.51 -32.27 -5.71
N THR A 60 22.29 -32.76 -5.47
CA THR A 60 21.12 -32.51 -6.34
C THR A 60 20.41 -31.20 -5.97
N ILE A 61 20.77 -30.62 -4.82
CA ILE A 61 20.08 -29.50 -4.20
C ILE A 61 20.44 -28.17 -4.88
N PHE A 62 21.71 -27.84 -5.10
CA PHE A 62 22.12 -26.43 -5.22
C PHE A 62 21.43 -25.58 -6.32
N SER A 63 21.31 -26.04 -7.57
CA SER A 63 20.78 -25.22 -8.67
C SER A 63 19.25 -25.24 -8.77
N VAL A 64 18.62 -26.39 -8.53
CA VAL A 64 17.16 -26.55 -8.59
C VAL A 64 16.50 -26.03 -7.30
N PHE A 65 17.18 -26.13 -6.16
CA PHE A 65 16.65 -25.69 -4.86
C PHE A 65 16.48 -24.18 -4.80
N ILE A 66 17.46 -23.37 -5.21
CA ILE A 66 17.36 -21.91 -5.12
C ILE A 66 16.18 -21.39 -5.95
N ALA A 67 16.01 -21.91 -7.17
CA ALA A 67 14.89 -21.53 -8.02
C ALA A 67 13.55 -21.96 -7.41
N ARG A 68 13.44 -23.18 -6.87
CA ARG A 68 12.22 -23.66 -6.20
C ARG A 68 11.93 -22.88 -4.91
N PHE A 69 12.96 -22.59 -4.11
CA PHE A 69 12.87 -21.81 -2.88
C PHE A 69 12.26 -20.43 -3.14
N LEU A 70 12.78 -19.71 -4.13
CA LEU A 70 12.28 -18.39 -4.50
C LEU A 70 10.86 -18.48 -5.08
N LEU A 71 10.62 -19.44 -5.97
CA LEU A 71 9.33 -19.57 -6.64
C LEU A 71 8.21 -19.97 -5.67
N ALA A 72 8.48 -20.89 -4.74
CA ALA A 72 7.54 -21.29 -3.69
C ALA A 72 7.24 -20.11 -2.75
N THR A 73 8.27 -19.39 -2.31
CA THR A 73 8.12 -18.21 -1.44
C THR A 73 7.24 -17.15 -2.09
N VAL A 74 7.46 -16.84 -3.38
CA VAL A 74 6.63 -15.89 -4.14
C VAL A 74 5.19 -16.41 -4.30
N ALA A 75 5.00 -17.72 -4.52
CA ALA A 75 3.68 -18.31 -4.60
C ALA A 75 2.90 -18.14 -3.28
N HIS A 76 3.53 -18.40 -2.12
CA HIS A 76 2.90 -18.18 -0.81
C HIS A 76 2.49 -16.72 -0.60
N ILE A 77 3.32 -15.76 -1.03
CA ILE A 77 2.96 -14.34 -0.99
C ILE A 77 1.69 -14.07 -1.82
N PHE A 78 1.58 -14.66 -3.01
CA PHE A 78 0.38 -14.50 -3.84
C PHE A 78 -0.86 -15.16 -3.23
N PHE A 79 -0.74 -16.34 -2.62
CA PHE A 79 -1.86 -16.96 -1.90
C PHE A 79 -2.33 -16.07 -0.75
N ALA A 80 -1.39 -15.59 0.08
CA ALA A 80 -1.69 -14.70 1.19
C ALA A 80 -2.30 -13.36 0.77
N CYS A 81 -1.90 -12.83 -0.39
CA CYS A 81 -2.52 -11.65 -0.98
C CYS A 81 -4.04 -11.82 -1.19
N MET A 82 -4.53 -13.01 -1.53
CA MET A 82 -5.95 -13.24 -1.84
C MET A 82 -6.85 -13.07 -0.61
N TRP A 83 -6.49 -13.67 0.52
CA TRP A 83 -7.23 -13.49 1.77
C TRP A 83 -6.86 -12.18 2.48
N GLY A 84 -5.60 -11.76 2.42
CA GLY A 84 -5.09 -10.53 3.04
C GLY A 84 -5.77 -9.27 2.50
N TYR A 85 -5.98 -9.20 1.19
CA TYR A 85 -6.76 -8.13 0.55
C TYR A 85 -8.20 -8.03 1.10
N ASN A 86 -8.88 -9.17 1.26
CA ASN A 86 -10.24 -9.19 1.77
C ASN A 86 -10.29 -8.86 3.28
N LEU A 87 -9.30 -9.33 4.04
CA LEU A 87 -9.15 -9.02 5.46
C LEU A 87 -8.94 -7.52 5.68
N GLY A 88 -8.04 -6.90 4.92
CA GLY A 88 -7.77 -5.46 4.99
C GLY A 88 -9.00 -4.61 4.64
N LYS A 89 -9.72 -4.96 3.56
CA LYS A 89 -11.00 -4.31 3.24
C LYS A 89 -12.01 -4.43 4.38
N ARG A 90 -12.15 -5.62 4.97
CA ARG A 90 -13.09 -5.87 6.07
C ARG A 90 -12.76 -5.02 7.29
N ARG A 91 -11.46 -4.86 7.61
CA ARG A 91 -10.99 -3.99 8.71
C ARG A 91 -11.41 -2.53 8.54
N MET A 92 -11.41 -2.05 7.29
CA MET A 92 -11.84 -0.69 6.92
C MET A 92 -13.36 -0.53 6.79
N GLY A 93 -14.15 -1.51 7.20
CA GLY A 93 -15.61 -1.48 7.05
C GLY A 93 -16.10 -1.60 5.59
N ILE A 94 -15.21 -1.89 4.64
CA ILE A 94 -15.56 -2.04 3.22
C ILE A 94 -16.11 -3.44 3.00
N LYS A 95 -17.25 -3.54 2.29
CA LYS A 95 -17.88 -4.83 1.96
C LYS A 95 -16.88 -5.74 1.23
N SER A 96 -16.60 -6.88 1.85
CA SER A 96 -15.67 -7.90 1.38
C SER A 96 -15.96 -9.22 2.10
N SER A 97 -15.70 -10.34 1.43
CA SER A 97 -15.80 -11.68 2.01
C SER A 97 -14.41 -12.27 2.19
N VAL A 98 -13.96 -12.34 3.45
CA VAL A 98 -12.68 -12.98 3.81
C VAL A 98 -12.71 -14.47 3.44
N VAL A 99 -13.86 -15.12 3.62
CA VAL A 99 -14.06 -16.53 3.25
C VAL A 99 -13.80 -16.77 1.77
N VAL A 100 -14.29 -15.90 0.88
CA VAL A 100 -14.00 -16.01 -0.56
C VAL A 100 -12.50 -15.86 -0.84
N GLY A 101 -11.83 -14.95 -0.14
CA GLY A 101 -10.37 -14.79 -0.23
C GLY A 101 -9.61 -16.04 0.21
N LEU A 102 -10.01 -16.65 1.32
CA LEU A 102 -9.43 -17.90 1.83
C LEU A 102 -9.64 -19.05 0.87
N ILE A 103 -10.87 -19.28 0.42
CA ILE A 103 -11.18 -20.36 -0.56
C ILE A 103 -10.36 -20.18 -1.83
N THR A 104 -10.23 -18.93 -2.33
CA THR A 104 -9.41 -18.63 -3.51
C THR A 104 -7.94 -18.97 -3.27
N ALA A 105 -7.38 -18.61 -2.11
CA ALA A 105 -5.99 -18.92 -1.76
C ALA A 105 -5.76 -20.43 -1.65
N MET A 106 -6.63 -21.13 -0.93
CA MET A 106 -6.54 -22.59 -0.73
C MET A 106 -6.63 -23.35 -2.06
N PHE A 107 -7.52 -22.91 -2.95
CA PHE A 107 -7.65 -23.51 -4.28
C PHE A 107 -6.39 -23.27 -5.12
N LEU A 108 -5.87 -22.04 -5.17
CA LEU A 108 -4.66 -21.71 -5.93
C LEU A 108 -3.43 -22.45 -5.38
N HIS A 109 -3.33 -22.57 -4.06
CA HIS A 109 -2.27 -23.32 -3.40
C HIS A 109 -2.37 -24.82 -3.71
N GLY A 110 -3.56 -25.40 -3.57
CA GLY A 110 -3.80 -26.78 -4.00
C GLY A 110 -3.42 -27.00 -5.47
N LEU A 111 -3.82 -26.09 -6.37
CA LEU A 111 -3.48 -26.15 -7.79
C LEU A 111 -1.97 -26.05 -8.05
N TYR A 112 -1.26 -25.18 -7.33
CA TYR A 112 0.20 -25.07 -7.40
C TYR A 112 0.89 -26.39 -7.01
N ASN A 113 0.47 -26.99 -5.89
CA ASN A 113 0.97 -28.29 -5.45
C ASN A 113 0.61 -29.41 -6.44
N PHE A 114 -0.55 -29.31 -7.12
CA PHE A 114 -0.97 -30.27 -8.15
C PHE A 114 0.04 -30.29 -9.26
N ILE A 115 0.28 -29.12 -9.83
CA ILE A 115 1.16 -28.95 -10.98
C ILE A 115 2.58 -29.41 -10.62
N LEU A 116 3.09 -29.08 -9.43
CA LEU A 116 4.42 -29.51 -8.98
C LEU A 116 4.56 -31.03 -8.80
N SER A 117 3.47 -31.75 -8.55
CA SER A 117 3.51 -33.20 -8.32
C SER A 117 3.66 -34.04 -9.61
N TYR A 118 3.42 -33.44 -10.80
CA TYR A 118 3.52 -34.14 -12.09
C TYR A 118 4.76 -33.70 -12.88
N SER A 119 5.69 -34.62 -13.16
CA SER A 119 7.05 -34.34 -13.64
C SER A 119 7.17 -33.79 -15.07
N ILE A 120 6.27 -34.13 -16.00
CA ILE A 120 6.43 -33.80 -17.44
C ILE A 120 5.64 -32.55 -17.87
N LEU A 121 4.59 -32.16 -17.13
CA LEU A 121 3.77 -30.96 -17.42
C LEU A 121 3.95 -29.82 -16.41
N SER A 122 4.72 -30.03 -15.33
CA SER A 122 4.88 -29.05 -14.24
C SER A 122 5.41 -27.71 -14.74
N SER A 123 6.55 -27.71 -15.45
CA SER A 123 7.21 -26.46 -15.85
C SER A 123 6.39 -25.61 -16.83
N SER A 124 5.65 -26.23 -17.76
CA SER A 124 4.87 -25.51 -18.77
C SER A 124 3.57 -24.91 -18.21
N LEU A 125 2.99 -25.52 -17.17
CA LEU A 125 1.77 -25.04 -16.51
C LEU A 125 2.05 -24.13 -15.31
N LEU A 126 3.21 -24.25 -14.69
CA LEU A 126 3.57 -23.45 -13.50
C LEU A 126 3.78 -21.99 -13.84
N LEU A 127 4.51 -21.69 -14.93
CA LEU A 127 4.74 -20.31 -15.37
C LEU A 127 3.45 -19.54 -15.64
N PRO A 128 2.49 -20.04 -16.46
CA PRO A 128 1.24 -19.32 -16.67
C PRO A 128 0.42 -19.18 -15.39
N LEU A 129 0.43 -20.18 -14.49
CA LEU A 129 -0.23 -20.05 -13.18
C LEU A 129 0.39 -18.90 -12.36
N MET A 130 1.72 -18.82 -12.29
CA MET A 130 2.43 -17.73 -11.60
C MET A 130 2.10 -16.36 -12.20
N VAL A 131 2.00 -16.26 -13.53
CA VAL A 131 1.59 -15.02 -14.21
C VAL A 131 0.16 -14.64 -13.86
N VAL A 132 -0.79 -15.59 -13.87
CA VAL A 132 -2.19 -15.35 -13.48
C VAL A 132 -2.25 -14.85 -12.04
N MET A 133 -1.55 -15.51 -11.12
CA MET A 133 -1.48 -15.11 -9.72
C MET A 133 -0.86 -13.71 -9.55
N PHE A 134 0.19 -13.39 -10.29
CA PHE A 134 0.80 -12.06 -10.29
C PHE A 134 -0.19 -10.98 -10.75
N LEU A 135 -0.92 -11.22 -11.85
CA LEU A 135 -1.94 -10.27 -12.34
C LEU A 135 -3.07 -10.08 -11.32
N MET A 136 -3.53 -11.17 -10.71
CA MET A 136 -4.54 -11.17 -9.64
C MET A 136 -4.06 -10.40 -8.40
N ALA A 137 -2.82 -10.59 -7.97
CA ALA A 137 -2.21 -9.91 -6.84
C ALA A 137 -2.01 -8.42 -7.15
N ARG A 138 -1.47 -8.09 -8.34
CA ARG A 138 -1.30 -6.70 -8.80
C ARG A 138 -2.63 -5.94 -8.86
N GLY A 139 -3.69 -6.58 -9.36
CA GLY A 139 -5.03 -5.99 -9.40
C GLY A 139 -5.55 -5.67 -8.00
N ARG A 140 -5.43 -6.61 -7.06
CA ARG A 140 -5.84 -6.45 -5.66
C ARG A 140 -5.01 -5.40 -4.93
N LEU A 141 -3.69 -5.40 -5.11
CA LEU A 141 -2.79 -4.41 -4.54
C LEU A 141 -3.15 -2.99 -5.02
N ARG A 142 -3.30 -2.81 -6.34
CA ARG A 142 -3.73 -1.51 -6.90
C ARG A 142 -5.07 -1.06 -6.35
N HIS A 143 -6.04 -1.98 -6.25
CA HIS A 143 -7.35 -1.65 -5.73
C HIS A 143 -7.29 -1.30 -4.22
N ALA A 144 -6.49 -2.01 -3.42
CA ALA A 144 -6.25 -1.68 -2.02
C ALA A 144 -5.62 -0.28 -1.87
N LEU A 145 -4.64 0.06 -2.70
CA LEU A 145 -4.00 1.38 -2.73
C LEU A 145 -4.97 2.50 -3.15
N ILE A 146 -5.96 2.21 -3.99
CA ILE A 146 -7.02 3.17 -4.36
C ILE A 146 -7.96 3.44 -3.19
N LEU A 147 -8.22 2.42 -2.38
CA LEU A 147 -9.09 2.49 -1.20
C LEU A 147 -8.39 3.03 0.04
N SER A 148 -7.08 3.27 -0.01
CA SER A 148 -6.32 3.78 1.14
C SER A 148 -6.88 5.14 1.61
N PRO A 149 -7.22 5.29 2.91
CA PRO A 149 -7.69 6.57 3.45
C PRO A 149 -6.60 7.65 3.43
N PHE A 150 -5.33 7.24 3.34
CA PHE A 150 -4.17 8.13 3.25
C PHE A 150 -3.71 8.38 1.81
N ARG A 151 -4.41 7.81 0.81
CA ARG A 151 -4.23 8.18 -0.59
C ARG A 151 -4.53 9.66 -0.73
N PHE A 152 -3.48 10.48 -0.69
CA PHE A 152 -3.45 11.94 -0.65
C PHE A 152 -4.84 12.55 -0.91
N LYS A 153 -5.57 12.90 0.15
CA LYS A 153 -6.58 13.97 0.04
C LYS A 153 -5.80 15.12 -0.61
N LYS A 154 -6.10 15.41 -1.89
CA LYS A 154 -5.42 16.39 -2.74
C LYS A 154 -4.82 17.50 -1.89
N ASP A 155 -3.53 17.77 -2.03
CA ASP A 155 -2.86 18.91 -1.41
C ASP A 155 -3.80 20.12 -1.54
N ARG A 156 -4.50 20.46 -0.45
CA ARG A 156 -5.48 21.53 -0.51
C ARG A 156 -4.67 22.80 -0.58
N LEU A 157 -4.88 23.54 -1.66
CA LEU A 157 -4.37 24.89 -1.73
C LEU A 157 -5.16 25.71 -0.73
N VAL A 158 -4.45 26.22 0.27
CA VAL A 158 -5.02 27.03 1.32
C VAL A 158 -4.32 28.37 1.35
N ARG A 159 -5.09 29.43 1.61
CA ARG A 159 -4.54 30.74 1.88
C ARG A 159 -4.16 30.79 3.36
N CYS A 160 -2.89 31.00 3.67
CA CYS A 160 -2.47 31.11 5.06
C CYS A 160 -3.09 32.38 5.70
N PRO A 161 -3.70 32.31 6.89
CA PRO A 161 -4.26 33.49 7.56
C PRO A 161 -3.18 34.51 8.00
N TYR A 162 -1.94 34.06 8.16
CA TYR A 162 -0.84 34.90 8.65
C TYR A 162 -0.02 35.55 7.53
N CYS A 163 0.48 34.78 6.57
CA CYS A 163 1.28 35.31 5.46
C CYS A 163 0.48 35.62 4.20
N LYS A 164 -0.81 35.26 4.16
CA LYS A 164 -1.73 35.45 3.01
C LYS A 164 -1.31 34.76 1.71
N GLU A 165 -0.19 34.04 1.73
CA GLU A 165 0.32 33.28 0.60
C GLU A 165 -0.48 31.99 0.40
N PHE A 166 -0.63 31.59 -0.86
CA PHE A 166 -1.22 30.29 -1.20
C PHE A 166 -0.16 29.21 -1.10
N SER A 167 -0.42 28.17 -0.32
CA SER A 167 0.54 27.09 -0.12
C SER A 167 -0.15 25.73 0.00
N LYS A 168 0.61 24.67 -0.30
CA LYS A 168 0.17 23.30 -0.02
C LYS A 168 0.06 23.12 1.49
N PHE A 169 -1.13 22.82 1.99
CA PHE A 169 -1.28 22.51 3.40
C PHE A 169 -0.68 21.13 3.71
N ARG A 170 0.41 21.11 4.48
CA ARG A 170 1.05 19.88 4.94
C ARG A 170 1.10 19.89 6.47
N ASN A 171 0.56 18.85 7.10
CA ASN A 171 0.71 18.56 8.53
C ASN A 171 0.46 19.73 9.51
N GLY A 172 -0.47 20.64 9.20
CA GLY A 172 -0.83 21.72 10.12
C GLY A 172 0.03 22.99 10.02
N PHE A 173 1.02 23.06 9.13
CA PHE A 173 1.91 24.23 9.01
C PHE A 173 1.90 24.84 7.61
N CYS A 174 2.19 26.14 7.54
CA CYS A 174 2.45 26.82 6.27
C CYS A 174 3.90 26.56 5.83
N ILE A 175 4.12 26.09 4.60
CA ILE A 175 5.47 25.90 4.05
C ILE A 175 6.21 27.20 3.74
N VAL A 176 5.49 28.33 3.61
CA VAL A 176 6.07 29.64 3.32
C VAL A 176 6.51 30.34 4.60
N CYS A 177 5.65 30.39 5.62
CA CYS A 177 5.93 31.13 6.86
C CYS A 177 6.20 30.27 8.10
N GLY A 178 6.12 28.93 8.00
CA GLY A 178 6.41 28.01 9.11
C GLY A 178 5.38 27.96 10.24
N ARG A 179 4.40 28.87 10.27
CA ARG A 179 3.39 28.92 11.35
C ARG A 179 2.39 27.77 11.27
N ARG A 180 2.03 27.24 12.44
CA ARG A 180 0.98 26.23 12.61
C ARG A 180 -0.40 26.89 12.60
N TYR A 181 -1.36 26.29 11.89
CA TYR A 181 -2.75 26.71 11.86
C TYR A 181 -3.68 25.57 11.45
N GLU A 182 -4.95 25.66 11.83
CA GLU A 182 -5.99 24.73 11.41
C GLU A 182 -6.74 25.26 10.18
N VAL A 183 -6.94 24.40 9.19
CA VAL A 183 -7.69 24.75 7.98
C VAL A 183 -9.18 24.66 8.28
N LYS A 184 -9.80 25.84 8.45
CA LYS A 184 -11.26 26.01 8.37
C LYS A 184 -11.66 26.09 6.90
N GLY A 185 -12.88 25.67 6.55
CA GLY A 185 -13.36 25.57 5.15
C GLY A 185 -13.33 26.87 4.33
N ASP A 186 -13.15 28.02 5.00
CA ASP A 186 -13.03 29.35 4.37
C ASP A 186 -11.60 29.65 3.89
N LEU A 187 -10.59 28.90 4.37
CA LEU A 187 -9.20 29.07 3.99
C LEU A 187 -8.85 28.28 2.71
N GLU A 188 -9.74 27.40 2.24
CA GLU A 188 -9.56 26.68 0.99
C GLU A 188 -9.68 27.61 -0.22
N ALA A 189 -8.73 27.52 -1.15
CA ALA A 189 -8.71 28.37 -2.33
C ALA A 189 -9.92 28.07 -3.23
N ARG A 190 -10.75 29.09 -3.47
CA ARG A 190 -11.92 29.04 -4.35
C ARG A 190 -11.69 29.91 -5.58
N CYS A 191 -12.25 29.48 -6.71
CA CYS A 191 -12.24 30.27 -7.93
C CYS A 191 -13.04 31.57 -7.71
N PRO A 192 -12.48 32.77 -7.98
CA PRO A 192 -13.18 34.04 -7.76
C PRO A 192 -14.40 34.20 -8.66
N SER A 193 -14.43 33.57 -9.83
CA SER A 193 -15.56 33.67 -10.78
C SER A 193 -16.70 32.70 -10.51
N CYS A 194 -16.46 31.55 -9.88
CA CYS A 194 -17.52 30.54 -9.70
C CYS A 194 -17.60 29.91 -8.29
N GLY A 195 -16.74 30.32 -7.36
CA GLY A 195 -16.75 29.84 -5.97
C GLY A 195 -16.35 28.37 -5.78
N ARG A 196 -16.05 27.63 -6.86
CA ARG A 196 -15.65 26.22 -6.81
C ARG A 196 -14.22 26.08 -6.27
N LEU A 197 -14.00 25.03 -5.48
CA LEU A 197 -12.67 24.68 -4.96
C LEU A 197 -11.67 24.44 -6.09
N LEU A 198 -10.49 25.04 -5.92
CA LEU A 198 -9.39 24.92 -6.87
C LEU A 198 -8.62 23.61 -6.65
N ASP A 199 -8.19 23.02 -7.75
CA ASP A 199 -7.45 21.76 -7.78
C ASP A 199 -6.10 22.01 -8.46
N MET A 200 -5.01 21.80 -7.72
CA MET A 200 -3.64 22.06 -8.17
C MET A 200 -3.17 21.18 -9.32
N PHE A 201 -3.86 20.07 -9.61
CA PHE A 201 -3.53 19.20 -10.73
C PHE A 201 -4.13 19.66 -12.06
N LYS A 202 -4.76 20.83 -12.11
CA LYS A 202 -5.37 21.37 -13.32
C LYS A 202 -4.88 22.80 -13.56
N ASP A 203 -4.65 23.15 -14.82
CA ASP A 203 -4.27 24.52 -15.19
C ASP A 203 -5.46 25.47 -15.27
N VAL A 204 -6.68 24.93 -15.36
CA VAL A 204 -7.95 25.68 -15.45
C VAL A 204 -8.98 25.20 -14.43
N CYS A 205 -9.87 26.10 -14.01
CA CYS A 205 -10.94 25.77 -13.08
C CYS A 205 -11.79 24.59 -13.57
N SER A 206 -12.16 23.69 -12.65
CA SER A 206 -12.90 22.45 -12.96
C SER A 206 -14.39 22.66 -13.32
N ASN A 207 -14.86 23.90 -13.40
CA ASN A 207 -16.24 24.18 -13.77
C ASN A 207 -16.32 24.32 -15.31
N PRO A 208 -17.14 23.53 -16.03
CA PRO A 208 -17.23 23.64 -17.50
C PRO A 208 -17.65 25.04 -17.97
N ASN A 209 -18.39 25.79 -17.13
CA ASN A 209 -18.86 27.15 -17.41
C ASN A 209 -17.88 28.23 -16.92
N CYS A 210 -16.80 27.87 -16.24
CA CYS A 210 -15.78 28.80 -15.76
C CYS A 210 -14.39 28.18 -16.00
N ARG A 211 -13.73 28.62 -17.08
CA ARG A 211 -12.40 28.13 -17.49
C ARG A 211 -11.27 29.11 -17.13
N GLN A 212 -11.38 29.79 -15.99
CA GLN A 212 -10.30 30.70 -15.57
C GLN A 212 -8.99 29.93 -15.32
N PRO A 213 -7.84 30.45 -15.78
CA PRO A 213 -6.54 29.83 -15.54
C PRO A 213 -6.15 29.94 -14.06
N LEU A 214 -5.73 28.84 -13.47
CA LEU A 214 -5.32 28.77 -12.06
C LEU A 214 -4.06 29.60 -11.77
N ARG A 215 -3.13 29.73 -12.72
CA ARG A 215 -1.90 30.53 -12.56
C ARG A 215 -2.17 31.99 -12.17
N LYS A 216 -3.22 32.60 -12.75
CA LYS A 216 -3.65 33.97 -12.42
C LYS A 216 -4.27 34.10 -11.02
N ILE A 217 -4.87 33.03 -10.50
CA ILE A 217 -5.57 33.05 -9.20
C ILE A 217 -4.58 32.85 -8.05
N VAL A 218 -3.51 32.08 -8.28
CA VAL A 218 -2.51 31.73 -7.27
C VAL A 218 -1.31 32.68 -7.29
N GLY A 219 -1.26 33.67 -8.21
CA GLY A 219 -0.16 34.63 -8.29
C GLY A 219 1.16 34.03 -8.79
N LEU A 220 1.11 32.87 -9.46
CA LEU A 220 2.28 32.12 -9.95
C LEU A 220 2.81 32.66 -11.30
N GLU A 221 2.58 33.93 -11.64
CA GLU A 221 3.04 34.46 -12.93
C GLU A 221 4.56 34.65 -13.00
N GLU A 222 5.32 34.61 -11.90
CA GLU A 222 6.78 34.61 -11.95
C GLU A 222 7.43 33.74 -10.84
N GLY A 223 8.14 32.67 -11.21
CA GLY A 223 9.33 32.21 -10.46
C GLY A 223 9.25 31.06 -9.43
N VAL A 224 8.27 30.15 -9.43
CA VAL A 224 8.16 29.10 -8.37
C VAL A 224 8.39 27.65 -8.85
N GLU A 225 8.80 27.42 -10.10
CA GLU A 225 9.13 26.04 -10.53
C GLU A 225 10.45 25.49 -9.93
N GLU A 226 11.35 26.35 -9.44
CA GLU A 226 12.68 25.91 -8.98
C GLU A 226 12.81 25.61 -7.48
N ASN A 227 11.86 26.05 -6.63
CA ASN A 227 12.01 25.96 -5.16
C ASN A 227 11.26 24.78 -4.51
N LEU A 228 10.55 23.95 -5.27
CA LEU A 228 9.82 22.78 -4.75
C LEU A 228 10.62 21.47 -4.79
N LEU A 229 11.83 21.47 -5.37
CA LEU A 229 12.67 20.28 -5.54
C LEU A 229 14.07 20.37 -4.89
N THR A 230 14.47 21.50 -4.28
CA THR A 230 15.89 21.74 -3.95
C THR A 230 16.20 22.24 -2.54
N LYS A 231 15.30 22.09 -1.55
CA LYS A 231 15.69 22.29 -0.14
C LYS A 231 15.76 20.98 0.62
N PRO A 232 16.97 20.45 0.93
CA PRO A 232 17.10 19.38 1.90
C PRO A 232 16.63 19.90 3.26
N ALA A 233 16.00 19.01 4.03
CA ALA A 233 15.68 19.24 5.43
C ALA A 233 17.00 19.28 6.22
N GLU A 234 17.57 20.47 6.40
CA GLU A 234 18.64 20.72 7.36
C GLU A 234 18.07 21.37 8.62
N GLY A 235 18.35 20.76 9.77
CA GLY A 235 18.38 21.33 11.13
C GLY A 235 17.04 21.82 11.71
N ASP A 236 16.62 21.52 12.93
CA ASP A 236 17.33 21.01 14.09
C ASP A 236 16.36 20.29 15.01
N ALA A 237 16.76 19.09 15.43
CA ALA A 237 16.34 18.52 16.69
C ALA A 237 17.38 18.94 17.73
N ASN A 238 17.08 19.91 18.60
CA ASN A 238 17.41 19.76 20.02
C ASN A 238 16.77 20.82 20.93
N THR A 239 16.08 20.28 21.95
CA THR A 239 16.03 20.73 23.36
C THR A 239 15.54 22.14 23.68
N GLY A 240 14.24 22.21 24.00
CA GLY A 240 13.74 22.49 25.33
C GLY A 240 14.36 23.64 26.14
N ASN A 241 13.59 24.70 26.32
CA ASN A 241 13.56 25.40 27.61
C ASN A 241 12.14 25.94 27.86
N CYS A 242 11.34 25.18 28.61
CA CYS A 242 10.22 25.72 29.37
C CYS A 242 10.77 26.03 30.76
N GLY A 243 10.79 27.31 31.11
CA GLY A 243 11.09 27.81 32.44
C GLY A 243 10.38 29.14 32.58
N ASP A 244 9.12 29.08 32.99
CA ASP A 244 8.32 30.24 33.40
C ASP A 244 8.95 30.84 34.67
N GLU A 245 9.16 32.15 34.63
CA GLU A 245 9.43 33.01 35.77
C GLU A 245 8.19 33.12 36.67
N GLN A 246 8.44 33.29 37.97
CA GLN A 246 7.47 33.76 38.96
C GLN A 246 6.99 35.17 38.67
#